data_AF-A0A2A4VTH9-F1
#
_entry.id   AF-A0A2A4VTH9-F1
#
_cell.length_a   1.000
_cell.length_b   1.000
_cell.length_c   1.000
_cell.angle_alpha   90.00
_cell.angle_beta   90.00
_cell.angle_gamma   90.00
#
_symmetry.space_group_name_H-M   'P 1'
#
loop_
_entity.id
_entity.type
_entity.pdbx_description
1 polymer ?
#
loop_
_entity_poly.entity_id
_entity_poly.type
_entity_poly.pdbx_seq_one_letter_code
_entity_poly.pdbx_strand_id
1 'polypeptide(L)' 'RELGPKNIHVVHTVIDGAIDSVFIRDNVPQVDDLRTKDAILSPEAIAQNYVWLHEQKRSAWTHELDLRPWCENW' A
#
# COMPACT_ATOMS: atom_id res chain seq x y z
N ARG A 1 -7.77 11.64 16.83
CA ARG A 1 -7.12 11.00 18.01
C ARG A 1 -8.12 10.45 19.05
N GLU A 2 -9.43 10.68 18.90
CA GLU A 2 -10.48 10.31 19.87
C GLU A 2 -10.73 8.80 20.02
N LEU A 3 -10.35 8.02 19.02
CA LEU A 3 -10.61 6.58 18.95
C LEU A 3 -9.54 5.73 19.65
N GLY A 4 -8.34 6.29 19.85
CA GLY A 4 -7.24 5.59 20.53
C GLY A 4 -7.56 5.15 21.97
N PRO A 5 -8.16 6.00 22.82
CA PRO A 5 -8.62 5.62 24.16
C PRO A 5 -9.70 4.52 24.17
N LYS A 6 -10.49 4.42 23.08
CA LYS A 6 -11.44 3.32 22.85
C LYS A 6 -10.77 2.08 22.27
N ASN A 7 -9.44 2.09 22.21
CA ASN A 7 -8.64 0.97 21.80
C ASN A 7 -8.81 0.66 20.27
N ILE A 8 -9.34 1.62 19.50
CA ILE A 8 -9.50 1.55 18.05
C ILE A 8 -8.29 2.17 17.35
N HIS A 9 -7.62 1.39 16.52
CA HIS A 9 -6.51 1.81 15.66
C HIS A 9 -7.07 2.38 14.35
N VAL A 10 -6.65 3.60 13.99
CA VAL A 10 -7.02 4.24 12.72
C VAL A 10 -5.75 4.62 11.99
N VAL A 11 -5.66 4.18 10.73
CA VAL A 11 -4.53 4.40 9.82
C VAL A 11 -5.06 4.94 8.50
N HIS A 12 -4.38 5.93 7.95
CA HIS A 12 -4.55 6.37 6.58
C HIS A 12 -3.50 5.67 5.71
N THR A 13 -3.93 4.72 4.86
CA THR A 13 -3.03 4.06 3.92
C THR A 13 -3.15 4.76 2.56
N VAL A 14 -2.08 5.42 2.14
CA VAL A 14 -1.94 6.03 0.82
C VAL A 14 -1.30 5.00 -0.10
N ILE A 15 -1.98 4.70 -1.20
CA ILE A 15 -1.45 3.81 -2.24
C ILE A 15 -1.32 4.68 -3.48
N ASP A 16 -0.10 5.14 -3.71
CA ASP A 16 0.20 6.11 -4.76
C ASP A 16 1.07 5.45 -5.83
N GLY A 17 0.44 5.12 -6.95
CA GLY A 17 1.05 4.37 -8.03
C GLY A 17 0.05 3.43 -8.70
N ALA A 18 0.36 3.02 -9.93
CA ALA A 18 -0.43 2.00 -10.61
C ALA A 18 -0.31 0.66 -9.85
N ILE A 19 -1.44 0.02 -9.58
CA ILE A 19 -1.51 -1.29 -8.92
C ILE A 19 -1.70 -2.35 -10.00
N ASP A 20 -0.95 -3.45 -9.94
CA ASP A 20 -1.10 -4.60 -10.86
C ASP A 20 -2.47 -5.30 -10.67
N SER A 21 -3.50 -4.65 -11.21
CA SER A 21 -4.92 -4.95 -11.06
C SER A 21 -5.53 -5.17 -12.44
N VAL A 22 -6.74 -5.75 -12.49
CA VAL A 22 -7.47 -5.94 -13.75
C VAL A 22 -7.59 -4.63 -14.54
N PHE A 23 -7.93 -3.54 -13.86
CA PHE A 23 -8.03 -2.22 -14.50
C PHE A 23 -6.72 -1.78 -15.16
N ILE A 24 -5.58 -1.90 -14.47
CA ILE A 24 -4.28 -1.52 -15.03
C ILE A 24 -3.89 -2.46 -16.17
N ARG A 25 -4.10 -3.77 -16.03
CA ARG A 25 -3.81 -4.76 -17.08
C ARG A 25 -4.60 -4.51 -18.36
N ASP A 26 -5.85 -4.05 -18.25
CA ASP A 26 -6.71 -3.79 -19.41
C ASP A 26 -6.42 -2.43 -20.08
N ASN A 27 -5.88 -1.45 -19.34
CA ASN A 27 -5.78 -0.06 -19.81
C ASN A 27 -4.34 0.45 -20.02
N VAL A 28 -3.33 -0.24 -19.47
CA VAL A 28 -1.93 0.18 -19.58
C VAL A 28 -1.19 -0.80 -20.51
N PRO A 29 -0.61 -0.34 -21.63
CA PRO A 29 0.23 -1.20 -22.46
C PRO A 29 1.46 -1.68 -21.68
N GLN A 30 1.94 -2.89 -21.98
CA GLN A 30 3.21 -3.43 -21.44
C GLN A 30 3.25 -3.53 -19.90
N VAL A 31 2.11 -3.80 -19.23
CA VAL A 31 2.06 -4.00 -17.77
C VAL A 31 3.06 -5.04 -17.27
N ASP A 32 3.28 -6.13 -18.00
CA ASP A 32 4.24 -7.17 -17.60
C ASP A 32 5.68 -6.66 -17.55
N ASP A 33 6.06 -5.75 -18.45
CA ASP A 33 7.39 -5.12 -18.43
C ASP A 33 7.53 -4.18 -17.23
N LEU A 34 6.47 -3.43 -16.91
CA LEU A 34 6.42 -2.56 -15.74
C LEU A 34 6.50 -3.38 -14.45
N ARG A 35 5.75 -4.49 -14.37
CA ARG A 35 5.75 -5.43 -13.25
C ARG A 35 7.13 -6.06 -13.05
N THR A 36 7.78 -6.51 -14.12
CA THR A 36 9.11 -7.14 -14.06
C THR A 36 10.20 -6.17 -13.57
N LYS A 37 9.99 -4.86 -13.75
CA LYS A 37 10.89 -3.80 -13.29
C LYS A 37 10.50 -3.23 -11.91
N ASP A 38 9.50 -3.82 -11.25
CA ASP A 38 8.92 -3.33 -10.00
C ASP A 38 8.45 -1.86 -10.10
N ALA A 39 7.99 -1.44 -11.29
CA ALA A 39 7.56 -0.08 -11.59
C ALA A 39 6.07 0.19 -11.27
N ILE A 40 5.36 -0.83 -10.82
CA ILE A 40 3.96 -0.77 -10.37
C ILE A 40 3.81 -1.57 -9.08
N LEU A 41 2.80 -1.23 -8.28
CA LEU A 41 2.57 -1.83 -6.97
C LEU A 41 1.96 -3.22 -7.09
N SER A 42 2.52 -4.16 -6.32
CA SER A 42 1.98 -5.52 -6.18
C SER A 42 0.80 -5.54 -5.20
N PRO A 43 -0.37 -6.08 -5.59
CA PRO A 43 -1.48 -6.30 -4.67
C PRO A 43 -1.11 -7.15 -3.44
N GLU A 44 -0.25 -8.14 -3.62
CA GLU A 44 0.21 -9.02 -2.53
C GLU A 44 1.05 -8.23 -1.52
N ALA A 45 1.98 -7.39 -2.00
CA ALA A 45 2.79 -6.54 -1.14
C ALA A 45 1.94 -5.50 -0.39
N ILE A 46 0.93 -4.93 -1.05
CA ILE A 46 -0.05 -4.04 -0.40
C ILE A 46 -0.79 -4.82 0.71
N ALA A 47 -1.34 -6.00 0.41
CA ALA A 47 -2.07 -6.81 1.37
C ALA A 47 -1.22 -7.17 2.60
N GLN A 48 0.04 -7.53 2.38
CA GLN A 48 0.98 -7.83 3.48
C GLN A 48 1.17 -6.64 4.42
N ASN A 49 1.18 -5.41 3.89
CA ASN A 49 1.23 -4.19 4.71
C ASN A 49 -0.06 -3.99 5.52
N TYR A 50 -1.24 -4.28 4.95
CA TYR A 50 -2.50 -4.25 5.70
C TYR A 50 -2.53 -5.26 6.86
N VAL A 51 -2.02 -6.48 6.63
CA VAL A 51 -1.91 -7.50 7.69
C VAL A 51 -0.95 -7.01 8.78
N TRP A 52 0.21 -6.48 8.39
CA TRP A 52 1.17 -5.91 9.36
C TRP A 52 0.55 -4.78 10.20
N LEU A 53 -0.19 -3.86 9.57
CA LEU A 53 -0.91 -2.78 10.28
C LEU A 53 -1.91 -3.34 11.29
N HIS A 54 -2.68 -4.36 10.91
CA HIS A 54 -3.67 -5.00 11.78
C HIS A 54 -3.03 -5.66 13.02
N GLU A 55 -1.82 -6.21 12.88
CA GLU A 55 -1.12 -6.92 13.94
C GLU A 55 -0.36 -6.00 14.92
N GLN A 56 -0.28 -4.69 14.64
CA GLN A 56 0.48 -3.75 15.45
C GLN A 56 0.00 -3.68 16.91
N LYS A 57 0.96 -3.70 17.83
CA LYS A 57 0.68 -3.48 19.25
C LYS A 57 0.36 -2.01 19.49
N ARG A 58 -0.55 -1.76 20.44
CA ARG A 58 -1.00 -0.41 20.87
C ARG A 58 0.11 0.55 21.25
N SER A 59 1.26 0.02 21.65
CA SER A 59 2.44 0.81 22.02
C SER A 59 3.07 1.55 20.83
N ALA A 60 2.79 1.14 19.59
CA ALA A 60 3.42 1.67 18.39
C ALA A 60 2.50 1.56 17.17
N TRP A 61 1.36 2.25 17.21
CA TRP A 61 0.45 2.33 16.08
C TRP A 61 0.93 3.32 15.01
N THR A 62 1.02 2.85 13.78
CA THR A 62 1.14 3.69 12.59
C THR A 62 -0.14 4.47 12.39
N HIS A 63 -0.06 5.75 12.00
CA HIS A 63 -1.23 6.56 11.68
C HIS A 63 -1.33 6.91 10.19
N GLU A 64 -0.22 6.84 9.47
CA GLU A 64 -0.15 7.01 8.03
C GLU A 64 0.89 6.04 7.46
N LEU A 65 0.55 5.40 6.34
CA LEU A 65 1.45 4.54 5.59
C LEU A 65 1.34 4.92 4.12
N ASP A 66 2.46 5.27 3.49
CA ASP A 66 2.53 5.60 2.07
C ASP A 66 3.24 4.46 1.31
N LEU A 67 2.56 3.90 0.31
CA LEU A 67 3.04 2.82 -0.54
C LEU A 67 3.19 3.33 -1.97
N ARG A 68 4.43 3.35 -2.45
CA ARG A 68 4.85 3.84 -3.77
C ARG A 68 5.80 2.88 -4.48
N PRO A 69 5.79 2.82 -5.82
CA PRO A 69 6.84 2.13 -6.57
C PRO A 69 8.22 2.72 -6.26
N TRP A 70 9.24 1.87 -6.19
CA TRP A 70 10.60 2.30 -5.84
C TRP A 70 11.25 3.18 -6.92
N CYS A 71 10.80 3.07 -8.17
CA CYS A 71 11.39 3.73 -9.33
C CYS A 71 10.87 5.16 -9.58
N GLU A 72 10.08 5.73 -8.68
CA GLU A 72 9.65 7.13 -8.78
C GLU A 72 10.84 8.09 -8.70
N ASN A 73 10.81 9.15 -9.51
CA ASN A 73 11.77 10.25 -9.41
C ASN A 73 11.33 11.22 -8.31
N TRP A 74 12.28 11.62 -7.46
CA TRP A 74 12.10 12.54 -6.33
C TRP A 74 12.50 13.98 -6.69
#